data_AF-A0A348UR82-F1
#
_entry.id   AF-A0A348UR82-F1
#
_cell.length_a   1.000
_cell.length_b   1.000
_cell.length_c   1.000
_cell.angle_alpha   90.00
_cell.angle_beta   90.00
_cell.angle_gamma   90.00
#
_symmetry.space_group_name_H-M   'P 1'
#
loop_
_entity.id
_entity.type
_entity.pdbx_description
1 polymer ?
#
loop_
_entity_poly.entity_id
_entity_poly.type
_entity_poly.pdbx_seq_one_letter_code
_entity_poly.pdbx_strand_id
1 'polypeptide(L)'
;AFFSNLEEFVNRITRHPDKTSAPLYADFLSRLAMTFSHGEYARDNRVRNAEQIAENLFEKALQSYPCDRAFQGLAMIQQKQKNFPKAMALLDKGLSHFPENKDLCVCMGVCLMNTGDFHNALTYFTPFAHDPALGQYIKICKQKMEL
;
A
#
# COMPACT_ATOMS: atom_id res chain seq x y z
N ALA A 1 -25.25 -8.62 13.23
CA ALA A 1 -25.19 -7.19 13.59
C ALA A 1 -23.76 -6.66 13.63
N PHE A 2 -22.79 -7.33 14.27
CA PHE A 2 -21.41 -6.83 14.37
C PHE A 2 -20.74 -6.59 13.00
N PHE A 3 -20.58 -7.64 12.18
CA PHE A 3 -19.85 -7.56 10.90
C PHE A 3 -20.49 -6.59 9.89
N SER A 4 -21.81 -6.45 9.91
CA SER A 4 -22.53 -5.50 9.06
C SER A 4 -22.31 -4.04 9.46
N ASN A 5 -21.87 -3.77 10.69
CA ASN A 5 -21.71 -2.42 11.23
C ASN A 5 -20.24 -1.97 11.30
N LEU A 6 -19.29 -2.78 10.84
CA LEU A 6 -17.85 -2.47 10.90
C LEU A 6 -17.50 -1.15 10.22
N GLU A 7 -18.10 -0.87 9.06
CA GLU A 7 -17.89 0.39 8.35
C GLU A 7 -18.38 1.59 9.17
N GLU A 8 -19.54 1.46 9.82
CA GLU A 8 -20.07 2.52 10.69
C GLU A 8 -19.13 2.76 11.88
N PHE A 9 -18.64 1.70 12.53
CA PHE A 9 -17.69 1.81 13.64
C PHE A 9 -16.40 2.50 13.23
N VAL A 10 -15.85 2.12 12.08
CA VAL A 10 -14.67 2.76 11.50
C VAL A 10 -14.93 4.23 11.18
N ASN A 11 -16.10 4.57 10.66
CA ASN A 11 -16.45 5.94 10.33
C ASN A 11 -16.62 6.85 11.55
N ARG A 12 -16.92 6.28 12.71
CA ARG A 12 -17.01 7.02 13.98
C ARG A 12 -15.67 7.26 14.66
N ILE A 13 -14.57 6.72 14.13
CA ILE A 13 -13.22 7.02 14.62
C ILE A 13 -12.89 8.48 14.25
N THR A 14 -12.72 9.30 15.28
CA THR A 14 -12.37 10.71 15.13
C THR A 14 -10.97 10.99 15.65
N ARG A 15 -10.27 11.91 15.01
CA ARG A 15 -8.98 12.41 15.48
C ARG A 15 -9.16 13.12 16.82
N HIS A 16 -8.20 12.95 17.72
CA HIS A 16 -8.10 13.76 18.93
C HIS A 16 -7.85 15.24 18.57
N PRO A 17 -8.36 16.23 19.33
CA PRO A 17 -8.19 17.66 19.02
C PRO A 17 -6.73 18.12 18.95
N ASP A 18 -5.83 17.42 19.64
CA ASP A 18 -4.41 17.71 19.65
C ASP A 18 -3.76 17.38 18.30
N LYS A 19 -3.12 18.39 17.69
CA LYS A 19 -2.47 18.21 16.40
C LYS A 19 -1.17 17.43 16.46
N THR A 20 -0.50 17.38 17.61
CA THR A 20 0.79 16.69 17.79
C THR A 20 0.65 15.16 17.65
N SER A 21 -0.58 14.63 17.80
CA SER A 21 -0.86 13.20 17.64
C SER A 21 -1.13 12.77 16.19
N ALA A 22 -0.94 13.64 15.19
CA ALA A 22 -1.22 13.31 13.78
C ALA A 22 -0.46 12.05 13.29
N PRO A 23 0.86 11.91 13.55
CA PRO A 23 1.61 10.72 13.14
C PRO A 23 1.10 9.45 13.80
N LEU A 24 0.78 9.50 15.11
CA LEU A 24 0.23 8.35 15.84
C LEU A 24 -1.16 7.96 15.34
N TYR A 25 -1.97 8.95 14.99
CA TYR A 25 -3.30 8.72 14.43
C TYR A 25 -3.21 8.09 13.04
N ALA A 26 -2.30 8.56 12.18
CA ALA A 26 -2.04 7.94 10.87
C ALA A 26 -1.49 6.51 11.00
N ASP A 27 -0.56 6.26 11.94
CA ASP A 27 -0.06 4.91 12.22
C ASP A 27 -1.19 3.98 12.69
N PHE A 28 -2.03 4.43 13.64
CA PHE A 28 -3.18 3.66 14.10
C PHE A 28 -4.14 3.30 12.96
N LEU A 29 -4.55 4.29 12.16
CA LEU A 29 -5.48 4.08 11.05
C LEU A 29 -4.89 3.14 9.99
N SER A 30 -3.61 3.31 9.65
CA SER A 30 -2.96 2.45 8.66
C SER A 30 -2.81 1.00 9.14
N ARG A 31 -2.57 0.76 10.44
CA ARG A 31 -2.59 -0.60 11.02
C ARG A 31 -3.99 -1.20 11.03
N LEU A 32 -5.00 -0.40 11.38
CA LEU A 32 -6.38 -0.87 11.34
C LEU A 32 -6.78 -1.25 9.91
N ALA A 33 -6.40 -0.45 8.91
CA ALA A 33 -6.65 -0.73 7.50
C ALA A 33 -6.05 -2.07 7.05
N MET A 34 -4.86 -2.45 7.56
CA MET A 34 -4.26 -3.76 7.24
C MET A 34 -5.15 -4.94 7.61
N THR A 35 -5.96 -4.82 8.67
CA THR A 35 -6.88 -5.88 9.08
C THR A 35 -7.94 -6.16 8.02
N PHE A 36 -8.33 -5.12 7.26
CA PHE A 36 -9.33 -5.15 6.20
C PHE A 36 -8.74 -5.37 4.79
N SER A 37 -7.46 -5.08 4.55
CA SER A 37 -6.84 -5.27 3.22
C SER A 37 -6.26 -6.67 3.03
N HIS A 38 -5.46 -7.17 3.96
CA HIS A 38 -4.77 -8.47 3.87
C HIS A 38 -4.69 -9.22 5.20
N GLY A 39 -5.35 -8.72 6.24
CA GLY A 39 -5.49 -9.36 7.55
C GLY A 39 -6.75 -10.23 7.68
N GLU A 40 -7.24 -10.39 8.91
CA GLU A 40 -8.32 -11.33 9.23
C GLU A 40 -9.67 -10.94 8.60
N TYR A 41 -10.05 -9.66 8.64
CA TYR A 41 -11.30 -9.20 8.03
C TYR A 41 -11.28 -9.25 6.50
N ALA A 42 -10.11 -9.15 5.88
CA ALA A 42 -9.97 -9.33 4.44
C ALA A 42 -10.33 -10.75 3.98
N ARG A 43 -10.23 -11.74 4.87
CA ARG A 43 -10.45 -13.17 4.59
C ARG A 43 -11.79 -13.68 5.14
N ASP A 44 -12.51 -12.84 5.87
CA ASP A 44 -13.77 -13.21 6.49
C ASP A 44 -14.95 -12.86 5.56
N ASN A 45 -15.62 -13.89 5.04
CA ASN A 45 -16.77 -13.74 4.14
C ASN A 45 -17.96 -12.99 4.75
N ARG A 46 -17.99 -12.78 6.07
CA ARG A 46 -19.00 -11.95 6.75
C ARG A 46 -18.76 -10.45 6.54
N VAL A 47 -17.54 -10.04 6.18
CA VAL A 47 -17.15 -8.65 5.90
C VAL A 47 -17.20 -8.40 4.39
N ARG A 48 -18.34 -7.90 3.92
CA ARG A 48 -18.60 -7.76 2.47
C ARG A 48 -17.85 -6.63 1.78
N ASN A 49 -17.42 -5.62 2.54
CA ASN A 49 -16.84 -4.36 2.06
C ASN A 49 -15.43 -4.12 2.61
N ALA A 50 -14.69 -5.18 2.95
CA ALA A 50 -13.39 -5.08 3.59
C ALA A 50 -12.40 -4.18 2.82
N GLU A 51 -12.29 -4.36 1.49
CA GLU A 51 -11.42 -3.53 0.66
C GLU A 51 -11.78 -2.03 0.72
N GLN A 52 -13.07 -1.70 0.69
CA GLN A 52 -13.53 -0.30 0.77
C GLN A 52 -13.25 0.32 2.14
N ILE A 53 -13.41 -0.46 3.21
CA ILE A 53 -13.07 -0.03 4.57
C ILE A 53 -11.56 0.24 4.67
N ALA A 54 -10.73 -0.65 4.11
CA ALA A 54 -9.28 -0.47 4.10
C ALA A 54 -8.87 0.79 3.33
N GLU A 55 -9.44 1.02 2.13
CA GLU A 55 -9.17 2.21 1.32
C GLU A 55 -9.49 3.50 2.11
N ASN A 56 -10.69 3.61 2.68
CA ASN A 56 -11.10 4.76 3.49
C ASN A 56 -10.18 5.01 4.70
N LEU A 57 -9.75 3.94 5.38
CA LEU A 57 -8.83 4.06 6.52
C LEU A 57 -7.44 4.55 6.09
N PHE A 58 -6.89 4.02 4.99
CA PHE A 58 -5.62 4.50 4.46
C PHE A 58 -5.69 5.95 3.98
N GLU A 59 -6.78 6.34 3.32
CA GLU A 59 -7.02 7.72 2.90
C GLU A 59 -7.09 8.67 4.10
N LYS A 60 -7.83 8.30 5.15
CA LYS A 60 -7.89 9.08 6.41
C LYS A 60 -6.52 9.18 7.09
N ALA A 61 -5.70 8.14 7.02
CA ALA A 61 -4.33 8.17 7.53
C ALA A 61 -3.50 9.24 6.78
N LEU A 62 -3.52 9.21 5.44
CA LEU A 62 -2.77 10.16 4.61
C LEU A 62 -3.29 11.59 4.67
N GLN A 63 -4.58 11.80 4.91
CA GLN A 63 -5.14 13.12 5.22
C GLN A 63 -4.59 13.69 6.54
N SER A 64 -4.16 12.82 7.46
CA SER A 64 -3.66 13.21 8.77
C SER A 64 -2.15 13.42 8.80
N TYR A 65 -1.39 12.50 8.20
CA TYR A 65 0.07 12.54 8.14
C TYR A 65 0.61 11.58 7.06
N PRO A 66 1.74 11.88 6.39
CA PRO A 66 2.39 10.92 5.49
C PRO A 66 2.71 9.60 6.20
N CYS A 67 2.26 8.49 5.62
CA CYS A 67 2.45 7.16 6.20
C CYS A 67 2.77 6.18 5.07
N ASP A 68 3.95 5.60 5.12
CA ASP A 68 4.47 4.61 4.17
C ASP A 68 3.49 3.45 3.95
N ARG A 69 3.01 2.84 5.04
CA ARG A 69 2.02 1.75 5.01
C ARG A 69 0.73 2.14 4.31
N ALA A 70 0.28 3.38 4.49
CA ALA A 70 -0.94 3.85 3.85
C ALA A 70 -0.76 4.09 2.35
N PHE A 71 0.39 4.64 1.93
CA PHE A 71 0.75 4.71 0.51
C PHE A 71 0.84 3.31 -0.12
N GLN A 72 1.52 2.38 0.56
CA GLN A 72 1.66 0.99 0.10
C GLN A 72 0.30 0.31 -0.04
N GLY A 73 -0.54 0.39 1.00
CA GLY A 73 -1.86 -0.26 1.03
C GLY A 73 -2.78 0.23 -0.09
N LEU A 74 -2.85 1.54 -0.32
CA LEU A 74 -3.62 2.11 -1.44
C LEU A 74 -3.06 1.70 -2.80
N ALA A 75 -1.73 1.70 -2.95
CA ALA A 75 -1.11 1.27 -4.20
C ALA A 75 -1.40 -0.22 -4.49
N MET A 76 -1.37 -1.09 -3.48
CA MET A 76 -1.72 -2.51 -3.63
C MET A 76 -3.18 -2.72 -4.01
N ILE A 77 -4.11 -1.93 -3.45
CA ILE A 77 -5.53 -1.96 -3.85
C ILE A 77 -5.66 -1.57 -5.33
N GLN A 78 -4.98 -0.50 -5.76
CA GLN A 78 -5.00 -0.07 -7.16
C GLN A 78 -4.33 -1.09 -8.10
N GLN A 79 -3.25 -1.75 -7.68
CA GLN A 79 -2.65 -2.88 -8.42
C GLN A 79 -3.62 -4.05 -8.60
N LYS A 80 -4.35 -4.43 -7.54
CA LYS A 80 -5.37 -5.49 -7.60
C LYS A 80 -6.47 -5.14 -8.60
N GLN A 81 -6.81 -3.86 -8.69
CA GLN A 81 -7.76 -3.32 -9.67
C GLN A 81 -7.13 -3.10 -11.07
N LYS A 82 -5.87 -3.49 -11.27
CA LYS A 82 -5.07 -3.27 -12.49
C LYS A 82 -4.94 -1.80 -12.91
N ASN A 83 -5.17 -0.87 -11.98
CA ASN A 83 -4.98 0.55 -12.19
C ASN A 83 -3.54 0.95 -11.82
N PHE A 84 -2.58 0.44 -12.61
CA PHE A 84 -1.16 0.70 -12.40
C PHE A 84 -0.79 2.19 -12.43
N PRO A 85 -1.37 3.06 -13.30
CA PRO A 85 -1.06 4.49 -13.27
C PRO A 85 -1.41 5.15 -11.93
N LYS A 86 -2.58 4.84 -11.34
CA LYS A 86 -2.97 5.39 -10.04
C LYS A 86 -2.09 4.82 -8.92
N ALA A 87 -1.73 3.54 -8.99
CA ALA A 87 -0.81 2.92 -8.04
C ALA A 87 0.58 3.60 -8.06
N MET A 88 1.15 3.82 -9.25
CA MET A 88 2.44 4.51 -9.41
C MET A 88 2.40 5.93 -8.87
N ALA A 89 1.34 6.70 -9.17
CA ALA A 89 1.20 8.06 -8.65
C ALA A 89 1.12 8.13 -7.11
N LEU A 90 0.55 7.11 -6.46
CA LEU A 90 0.56 6.99 -4.99
C LEU A 90 1.95 6.66 -4.47
N LEU A 91 2.65 5.74 -5.14
CA LEU A 91 3.99 5.29 -4.77
C LEU A 91 5.03 6.40 -4.94
N ASP A 92 4.95 7.21 -6.00
CA ASP A 92 5.81 8.38 -6.21
C ASP A 92 5.67 9.38 -5.05
N LYS A 93 4.44 9.67 -4.64
CA LYS A 93 4.18 10.52 -3.47
C LYS A 93 4.76 9.89 -2.21
N GLY A 94 4.54 8.59 -1.99
CA GLY A 94 5.11 7.86 -0.86
C GLY A 94 6.63 7.92 -0.81
N LEU A 95 7.31 7.65 -1.92
CA LEU A 95 8.76 7.67 -2.04
C LEU A 95 9.34 9.09 -1.91
N SER A 96 8.59 10.14 -2.26
CA SER A 96 9.02 11.52 -1.97
C SER A 96 9.14 11.82 -0.47
N HIS A 97 8.37 11.12 0.37
CA HIS A 97 8.48 11.20 1.83
C HIS A 97 9.42 10.14 2.42
N PHE A 98 9.49 8.96 1.79
CA PHE A 98 10.20 7.78 2.30
C PHE A 98 11.08 7.18 1.19
N PRO A 99 12.15 7.86 0.75
CA PRO A 99 12.90 7.50 -0.46
C PRO A 99 13.61 6.15 -0.39
N GLU A 100 13.90 5.66 0.82
CA GLU A 100 14.60 4.39 1.05
C GLU A 100 13.65 3.27 1.51
N ASN A 101 12.33 3.49 1.45
CA ASN A 101 11.38 2.49 1.89
C ASN A 101 11.31 1.32 0.90
N LYS A 102 11.84 0.17 1.31
CA LYS A 102 11.89 -1.05 0.51
C LYS A 102 10.51 -1.47 0.00
N ASP A 103 9.50 -1.46 0.85
CA ASP A 103 8.17 -1.95 0.50
C ASP A 103 7.51 -1.09 -0.58
N LEU A 104 7.69 0.23 -0.52
CA LEU A 104 7.25 1.15 -1.58
C LEU A 104 8.02 0.94 -2.88
N CYS A 105 9.35 0.77 -2.82
CA CYS A 105 10.16 0.45 -4.00
C CYS A 105 9.73 -0.86 -4.65
N VAL A 106 9.45 -1.89 -3.85
CA VAL A 106 8.98 -3.18 -4.35
C VAL A 106 7.61 -3.05 -5.01
N CYS A 107 6.67 -2.34 -4.39
CA CYS A 107 5.37 -2.08 -5.02
C CYS A 107 5.53 -1.30 -6.34
N MET A 108 6.44 -0.34 -6.42
CA MET A 108 6.72 0.41 -7.65
C MET A 108 7.29 -0.48 -8.74
N GLY A 109 8.31 -1.28 -8.41
CA GLY A 109 8.89 -2.26 -9.33
C GLY A 109 7.85 -3.23 -9.86
N VAL A 110 6.93 -3.72 -9.02
CA VAL A 110 5.84 -4.61 -9.45
C VAL A 110 4.87 -3.89 -10.41
N CYS A 111 4.51 -2.61 -10.16
CA CYS A 111 3.73 -1.83 -11.13
C CYS A 111 4.43 -1.77 -12.48
N LEU A 112 5.70 -1.40 -12.49
CA LEU A 112 6.52 -1.24 -13.70
C LEU A 112 6.63 -2.55 -14.49
N MET A 113 6.85 -3.67 -13.80
CA MET A 113 6.83 -5.00 -14.44
C MET A 113 5.48 -5.32 -15.10
N ASN A 114 4.36 -4.97 -14.46
CA ASN A 114 3.03 -5.21 -15.02
C ASN A 114 2.73 -4.30 -16.22
N THR A 115 3.35 -3.13 -16.30
CA THR A 115 3.27 -2.23 -17.47
C THR A 115 4.36 -2.50 -18.52
N GLY A 116 5.21 -3.52 -18.32
CA GLY A 116 6.26 -3.92 -19.26
C GLY A 116 7.56 -3.13 -19.16
N ASP A 117 7.67 -2.20 -18.21
CA ASP A 117 8.87 -1.39 -17.99
C ASP A 117 9.85 -2.12 -17.06
N PHE A 118 10.42 -3.21 -17.58
CA PHE A 118 11.37 -4.05 -16.83
C PHE A 118 12.68 -3.33 -16.51
N HIS A 119 13.07 -2.35 -17.33
CA HIS A 119 14.28 -1.58 -17.10
C HIS A 119 14.15 -0.72 -15.84
N ASN A 120 13.09 0.10 -15.75
CA ASN A 120 12.86 0.89 -14.55
C ASN A 120 12.47 0.01 -13.36
N ALA A 121 11.74 -1.10 -13.55
CA ALA A 121 11.46 -2.02 -12.44
C ALA A 121 12.75 -2.52 -11.77
N LEU A 122 13.76 -2.87 -12.55
CA LEU A 122 15.04 -3.35 -12.03
C LEU A 122 15.72 -2.31 -11.13
N THR A 123 15.67 -1.02 -11.48
CA THR A 123 16.30 0.05 -10.69
C THR A 123 15.71 0.17 -9.28
N TYR A 124 14.44 -0.14 -9.09
CA TYR A 124 13.79 -0.17 -7.78
C TYR A 124 14.13 -1.43 -6.96
N PHE A 125 14.52 -2.54 -7.59
CA PHE A 125 14.92 -3.76 -6.87
C PHE A 125 16.40 -3.80 -6.52
N THR A 126 17.27 -3.24 -7.37
CA THR A 126 18.74 -3.31 -7.22
C THR A 126 19.27 -2.84 -5.87
N PRO A 127 18.79 -1.74 -5.26
CA PRO A 127 19.26 -1.31 -3.93
C PRO A 127 19.07 -2.37 -2.84
N PHE A 128 18.13 -3.30 -3.04
CA PHE A 128 17.75 -4.34 -2.08
C PHE A 128 18.10 -5.75 -2.58
N ALA A 129 19.02 -5.88 -3.55
CA ALA A 129 19.35 -7.15 -4.20
C ALA A 129 19.91 -8.24 -3.27
N HIS A 130 20.34 -7.88 -2.05
CA HIS A 130 20.76 -8.81 -1.01
C HIS A 130 19.57 -9.53 -0.36
N ASP A 131 18.34 -9.00 -0.49
CA ASP A 131 17.13 -9.63 -0.02
C ASP A 131 16.73 -10.78 -0.97
N PRO A 132 16.75 -12.05 -0.52
CA PRO A 132 16.41 -13.19 -1.36
C PRO A 132 14.99 -13.11 -1.93
N ALA A 133 14.07 -12.41 -1.26
CA ALA A 133 12.69 -12.24 -1.73
C ALA A 133 12.61 -11.48 -3.06
N LEU A 134 13.63 -10.67 -3.40
CA LEU A 134 13.67 -9.91 -4.65
C LEU A 134 14.38 -10.62 -5.80
N GLY A 135 15.03 -11.76 -5.52
CA GLY A 135 15.80 -12.50 -6.52
C GLY A 135 14.96 -12.89 -7.74
N GLN A 136 13.70 -13.30 -7.53
CA GLN A 136 12.79 -13.65 -8.63
C GLN A 136 12.43 -12.43 -9.48
N TYR A 137 12.10 -11.29 -8.88
CA TYR A 137 11.78 -10.07 -9.62
C TYR A 137 12.95 -9.59 -10.47
N ILE A 138 14.16 -9.56 -9.88
CA ILE A 138 15.39 -9.16 -10.57
C ILE A 138 15.66 -10.10 -11.77
N LYS A 139 15.51 -11.41 -11.57
CA LYS A 139 15.70 -12.40 -12.63
C LYS A 139 14.73 -12.17 -13.79
N ILE A 140 13.44 -11.97 -13.50
CA ILE A 140 12.43 -11.74 -14.54
C ILE A 140 12.74 -10.46 -15.32
N CYS A 141 13.10 -9.37 -14.64
CA CYS A 141 13.43 -8.11 -15.31
C CYS A 141 14.60 -8.28 -16.28
N LYS A 142 15.69 -8.92 -15.85
CA LYS A 142 16.86 -9.20 -16.70
C LYS A 142 16.49 -10.03 -17.93
N GLN A 143 15.76 -11.12 -17.74
CA GLN A 143 15.33 -12.00 -18.84
C GLN A 143 14.47 -11.28 -19.87
N LYS A 144 13.61 -10.36 -19.44
CA LYS A 144 12.72 -9.60 -20.33
C LYS A 144 13.42 -8.44 -21.06
N MET A 145 14.61 -8.04 -20.62
CA MET A 145 15.44 -7.03 -21.28
C MET A 145 16.39 -7.62 -22.33
N GLU A 146 16.67 -8.93 -22.26
CA GLU A 146 17.52 -9.66 -23.20
C GLU A 146 16.76 -10.13 -24.46
N LEU A 147 15.44 -9.91 -24.51
CA LEU A 147 14.52 -10.25 -25.62
C LEU A 147 14.14 -8.98 -26.39
#